data_AF-A0A3N5KED4-F1
#
_entry.id   AF-A0A3N5KED4-F1
#
_cell.length_a   1.000
_cell.length_b   1.000
_cell.length_c   1.000
_cell.angle_alpha   90.00
_cell.angle_beta   90.00
_cell.angle_gamma   90.00
#
_symmetry.space_group_name_H-M   'P 1'
#
loop_
_entity.id
_entity.type
_entity.pdbx_description
1 polymer ?
#
loop_
_entity_poly.entity_id
_entity_poly.type
_entity_poly.pdbx_seq_one_letter_code
_entity_poly.pdbx_strand_id
1 'polypeptide(L)'
;MGKGREWRASPISVLRVPRYSDGRHRRSECLGVTGIRFWLHVRSSTCLHDEGACAWLQVLISSAARQALEPESAGCTPSAPPSCSFARGLLSIGALTQAHLFVGICRALQASARSARFRSRATWCVAAAIGFLWTLHAYVVFARLPWVEPPFIAQVGLLCPAVVWAYGSILSAVVLFPIRAAGRLGHPFSRVPRRVAVAAPAVPRDHGRRRVLQAGAAGLASAPFAIAGYGTASATQAFGLTELSLLFGRPLRVVHLSDIHAGLYMTHAQVTHRVDLVHGLQPDLFVVTGDFISNSMSFVYGCAEALARARARYGTFAVLGDHEHWYGNPQEVEAVFRAHRVALLNSTHRVVQTDRGPFAVAGIDDLGHGHADLEAARQGLDASIPTVLLSHYPEIFPQAARRRIPLTLAGHWHGGQIRLRLPGLDLSVAHLLTPYIDGLHRLNTSHLYVTRGIGTAWTPIRLNAPPEVVVLTLT
;
A
#
# COMPACT_ATOMS: atom_id res chain seq x y z
N MET A 1 -54.48 -27.67 -19.50
CA MET A 1 -54.50 -27.57 -18.02
C MET A 1 -53.05 -27.44 -17.57
N GLY A 2 -52.52 -26.39 -16.96
CA GLY A 2 -53.02 -25.11 -16.48
C GLY A 2 -51.92 -24.52 -15.58
N LYS A 3 -51.46 -23.31 -15.92
CA LYS A 3 -50.72 -22.31 -15.10
C LYS A 3 -49.29 -22.69 -14.65
N GLY A 4 -48.20 -22.00 -14.98
CA GLY A 4 -48.03 -20.61 -15.43
C GLY A 4 -47.70 -19.69 -14.26
N ARG A 5 -46.42 -19.34 -14.07
CA ARG A 5 -45.96 -18.12 -13.37
C ARG A 5 -44.58 -17.72 -13.90
N GLU A 6 -44.61 -16.91 -14.98
CA GLU A 6 -43.53 -16.05 -15.43
C GLU A 6 -43.26 -14.97 -14.36
N TRP A 7 -42.00 -14.71 -14.04
CA TRP A 7 -41.59 -13.44 -13.44
C TRP A 7 -41.08 -12.53 -14.56
N ARG A 8 -41.97 -11.66 -15.04
CA ARG A 8 -41.62 -10.46 -15.81
C ARG A 8 -41.28 -9.34 -14.83
N ALA A 9 -40.12 -8.72 -15.01
CA ALA A 9 -39.88 -7.36 -14.56
C ALA A 9 -39.46 -6.53 -15.79
N SER A 10 -40.36 -5.66 -16.21
CA SER A 10 -40.21 -4.70 -17.31
C SER A 10 -39.42 -3.46 -16.86
N PRO A 11 -38.94 -2.61 -17.81
CA PRO A 11 -37.83 -1.70 -17.62
C PRO A 11 -38.26 -0.38 -16.98
N ILE A 12 -37.46 0.11 -16.04
CA ILE A 12 -37.65 1.45 -15.45
C ILE A 12 -36.87 2.46 -16.31
N SER A 13 -37.63 3.15 -17.14
CA SER A 13 -37.55 4.57 -17.53
C SER A 13 -36.20 5.29 -17.44
N VAL A 14 -35.67 5.58 -18.62
CA VAL A 14 -34.70 6.66 -18.90
C VAL A 14 -35.29 8.00 -18.46
N LEU A 15 -34.76 8.57 -17.38
CA LEU A 15 -35.05 9.93 -16.96
C LEU A 15 -34.13 10.89 -17.71
N ARG A 16 -34.75 11.80 -18.48
CA ARG A 16 -34.14 12.91 -19.20
C ARG A 16 -33.26 13.76 -18.28
N VAL A 17 -32.06 14.06 -18.76
CA VAL A 17 -31.16 15.10 -18.23
C VAL A 17 -31.81 16.47 -18.47
N PRO A 18 -32.05 17.30 -17.44
CA PRO A 18 -32.31 18.71 -17.64
C PRO A 18 -30.97 19.45 -17.73
N ARG A 19 -30.75 20.18 -18.83
CA ARG A 19 -29.81 21.30 -18.83
C ARG A 19 -30.35 22.36 -17.88
N TYR A 20 -29.57 22.77 -16.89
CA TYR A 20 -29.75 24.06 -16.25
C TYR A 20 -28.40 24.71 -15.94
N SER A 21 -28.22 25.84 -16.60
CA SER A 21 -27.26 26.88 -16.32
C SER A 21 -27.60 27.61 -15.01
N ASP A 22 -26.55 28.22 -14.46
CA ASP A 22 -26.56 29.39 -13.58
C ASP A 22 -26.39 29.17 -12.06
N GLY A 23 -25.54 30.03 -11.52
CA GLY A 23 -24.78 29.85 -10.29
C GLY A 23 -25.57 30.03 -8.99
N ARG A 24 -25.09 29.31 -7.97
CA ARG A 24 -24.88 29.84 -6.62
C ARG A 24 -24.16 28.81 -5.75
N HIS A 25 -23.00 29.21 -5.23
CA HIS A 25 -22.26 28.49 -4.20
C HIS A 25 -23.16 28.12 -3.01
N ARG A 26 -23.36 26.81 -2.78
CA ARG A 26 -23.66 26.28 -1.45
C ARG A 26 -22.53 25.33 -1.05
N ARG A 27 -21.81 25.72 0.00
CA ARG A 27 -20.82 24.88 0.69
C ARG A 27 -21.53 23.64 1.23
N SER A 28 -21.21 22.47 0.69
CA SER A 28 -21.52 21.19 1.31
C SER A 28 -20.57 21.01 2.49
N GLU A 29 -21.14 20.91 3.69
CA GLU A 29 -20.43 20.59 4.91
C GLU A 29 -19.84 19.17 4.80
N CYS A 30 -18.51 19.09 4.73
CA CYS A 30 -17.79 17.84 4.83
C CYS A 30 -18.05 17.17 6.19
N LEU A 31 -18.42 15.89 6.14
CA LEU A 31 -18.49 14.92 7.24
C LEU A 31 -17.16 14.72 8.04
N GLY A 32 -16.12 15.55 7.81
CA GLY A 32 -14.85 15.54 8.55
C GLY A 32 -14.81 16.44 9.78
N VAL A 33 -15.76 17.38 9.95
CA VAL A 33 -15.71 18.39 11.04
C VAL A 33 -16.36 17.89 12.34
N THR A 34 -17.25 16.91 12.28
CA THR A 34 -17.93 16.34 13.45
C THR A 34 -17.02 15.49 14.33
N GLY A 35 -16.02 14.82 13.75
CA GLY A 35 -15.00 14.07 14.52
C GLY A 35 -14.06 14.97 15.34
N ILE A 36 -13.76 16.17 14.83
CA ILE A 36 -12.86 17.14 15.47
C ILE A 36 -13.57 17.85 16.64
N ARG A 37 -14.87 18.15 16.52
CA ARG A 37 -15.65 18.79 17.60
C ARG A 37 -15.88 17.88 18.81
N PHE A 38 -15.97 16.56 18.62
CA PHE A 38 -16.11 15.62 19.75
C PHE A 38 -14.83 15.54 20.61
N TRP A 39 -13.67 15.89 20.05
CA TRP A 39 -12.37 15.80 20.72
C TRP A 39 -11.83 17.12 21.28
N LEU A 40 -12.37 18.28 20.88
CA LEU A 40 -12.06 19.57 21.51
C LEU A 40 -12.55 19.66 22.98
N HIS A 41 -13.29 18.65 23.47
CA HIS A 41 -13.63 18.46 24.89
C HIS A 41 -12.53 17.75 25.72
N VAL A 42 -11.32 17.60 25.19
CA VAL A 42 -10.13 17.07 25.89
C VAL A 42 -9.42 18.16 26.72
N ARG A 43 -10.06 19.32 26.92
CA ARG A 43 -9.48 20.43 27.70
C ARG A 43 -9.62 20.29 29.22
N SER A 44 -10.43 19.37 29.76
CA SER A 44 -10.79 19.42 31.19
C SER A 44 -10.48 18.19 32.05
N SER A 45 -10.01 17.06 31.52
CA SER A 45 -9.84 15.85 32.34
C SER A 45 -8.58 15.01 32.09
N THR A 46 -7.72 15.41 31.15
CA THR A 46 -6.60 14.58 30.68
C THR A 46 -5.21 15.17 30.85
N CYS A 47 -5.08 16.49 30.88
CA CYS A 47 -3.84 17.21 31.17
C CYS A 47 -3.91 17.78 32.60
N LEU A 48 -3.95 16.94 33.63
CA LEU A 48 -3.78 17.44 34.99
C LEU A 48 -2.27 17.63 35.25
N HIS A 49 -1.85 18.91 35.21
CA HIS A 49 -0.59 19.49 35.72
C HIS A 49 0.66 19.65 34.82
N ASP A 50 0.62 19.44 33.50
CA ASP A 50 1.79 19.74 32.63
C ASP A 50 1.36 20.50 31.37
N GLU A 51 1.51 21.83 31.38
CA GLU A 51 1.11 22.73 30.29
C GLU A 51 1.85 22.42 28.98
N GLY A 52 3.10 21.95 29.06
CA GLY A 52 3.91 21.66 27.88
C GLY A 52 3.47 20.40 27.13
N ALA A 53 2.99 19.37 27.84
CA ALA A 53 2.40 18.18 27.19
C ALA A 53 1.12 18.52 26.42
N CYS A 54 0.33 19.47 26.94
CA CYS A 54 -0.88 19.95 26.28
C CYS A 54 -0.56 20.84 25.06
N ALA A 55 0.50 21.65 25.13
CA ALA A 55 1.03 22.40 23.99
C ALA A 55 1.55 21.47 22.87
N TRP A 56 2.25 20.40 23.21
CA TRP A 56 2.74 19.41 22.23
C TRP A 56 1.60 18.71 21.50
N LEU A 57 0.56 18.27 22.22
CA LEU A 57 -0.68 17.72 21.63
C LEU A 57 -1.34 18.70 20.66
N GLN A 58 -1.40 19.98 21.01
CA GLN A 58 -1.93 21.02 20.14
C GLN A 58 -1.07 21.24 18.89
N VAL A 59 0.26 21.22 19.01
CA VAL A 59 1.18 21.34 17.88
C VAL A 59 1.04 20.15 16.94
N LEU A 60 0.97 18.92 17.47
CA LEU A 60 0.80 17.71 16.67
C LEU A 60 -0.55 17.71 15.91
N ILE A 61 -1.65 18.03 16.59
CA ILE A 61 -2.99 18.12 15.99
C ILE A 61 -3.03 19.26 14.95
N SER A 62 -2.44 20.41 15.25
CA SER A 62 -2.41 21.56 14.34
C SER A 62 -1.48 21.32 13.14
N SER A 63 -0.39 20.59 13.32
CA SER A 63 0.51 20.17 12.24
C SER A 63 -0.17 19.16 11.32
N ALA A 64 -0.87 18.17 11.87
CA ALA A 64 -1.67 17.23 11.09
C ALA A 64 -2.82 17.93 10.35
N ALA A 65 -3.49 18.91 10.98
CA ALA A 65 -4.51 19.71 10.33
C ALA A 65 -3.94 20.58 9.21
N ARG A 66 -2.77 21.20 9.40
CA ARG A 66 -2.08 21.98 8.35
C ARG A 66 -1.65 21.11 7.18
N GLN A 67 -1.04 19.95 7.44
CA GLN A 67 -0.64 19.00 6.38
C GLN A 67 -1.85 18.39 5.64
N ALA A 68 -3.00 18.25 6.29
CA ALA A 68 -4.23 17.82 5.64
C ALA A 68 -4.91 18.93 4.79
N LEU A 69 -4.59 20.21 5.04
CA LEU A 69 -5.27 21.37 4.45
C LEU A 69 -4.40 22.19 3.48
N GLU A 70 -3.08 22.07 3.49
CA GLU A 70 -2.18 22.81 2.59
C GLU A 70 -1.95 22.03 1.27
N PRO A 71 -2.34 22.61 0.11
CA PRO A 71 -2.20 21.95 -1.20
C PRO A 71 -0.76 21.99 -1.76
N GLU A 72 0.10 22.92 -1.32
CA GLU A 72 1.35 23.23 -2.02
C GLU A 72 2.57 22.38 -1.62
N SER A 73 2.67 21.91 -0.37
CA SER A 73 3.88 21.21 0.10
C SER A 73 4.02 19.77 -0.39
N ALA A 74 2.96 19.19 -0.97
CA ALA A 74 2.94 17.84 -1.54
C ALA A 74 2.94 17.82 -3.09
N GLY A 75 3.00 18.97 -3.75
CA GLY A 75 2.88 19.06 -5.21
C GLY A 75 1.50 18.63 -5.76
N CYS A 76 0.49 18.50 -4.90
CA CYS A 76 -0.85 18.04 -5.27
C CYS A 76 -1.77 19.24 -5.54
N THR A 77 -2.01 19.51 -6.82
CA THR A 77 -3.03 20.48 -7.28
C THR A 77 -4.45 20.04 -6.85
N PRO A 78 -5.46 20.93 -6.89
CA PRO A 78 -6.86 20.58 -6.60
C PRO A 78 -7.44 19.47 -7.49
N SER A 79 -6.75 19.12 -8.58
CA SER A 79 -7.06 18.01 -9.49
C SER A 79 -6.23 16.74 -9.21
N ALA A 80 -5.57 16.65 -8.05
CA ALA A 80 -4.69 15.52 -7.72
C ALA A 80 -5.44 14.17 -7.71
N PRO A 81 -4.79 13.08 -8.12
CA PRO A 81 -5.39 11.75 -8.20
C PRO A 81 -5.88 11.26 -6.82
N PRO A 82 -6.81 10.28 -6.79
CA PRO A 82 -7.40 9.73 -5.57
C PRO A 82 -6.38 9.20 -4.54
N SER A 83 -5.15 8.90 -4.95
CA SER A 83 -4.04 8.55 -4.06
C SER A 83 -3.66 9.68 -3.09
N CYS A 84 -3.77 10.95 -3.49
CA CYS A 84 -3.38 12.10 -2.65
C CYS A 84 -4.43 12.43 -1.57
N SER A 85 -5.72 12.14 -1.81
CA SER A 85 -6.77 12.23 -0.77
C SER A 85 -6.68 11.06 0.22
N PHE A 86 -6.39 9.86 -0.26
CA PHE A 86 -6.15 8.68 0.57
C PHE A 86 -4.95 8.86 1.51
N ALA A 87 -3.83 9.36 0.98
CA ALA A 87 -2.63 9.68 1.75
C ALA A 87 -2.89 10.69 2.89
N ARG A 88 -3.64 11.78 2.62
CA ARG A 88 -4.05 12.76 3.64
C ARG A 88 -4.95 12.15 4.71
N GLY A 89 -5.86 11.26 4.31
CA GLY A 89 -6.70 10.49 5.24
C GLY A 89 -5.87 9.62 6.18
N LEU A 90 -4.88 8.89 5.64
CA LEU A 90 -3.96 8.06 6.41
C LEU A 90 -3.10 8.88 7.40
N LEU A 91 -2.56 10.02 6.96
CA LEU A 91 -1.81 10.94 7.83
C LEU A 91 -2.68 11.45 9.00
N SER A 92 -3.93 11.81 8.72
CA SER A 92 -4.86 12.30 9.73
C SER A 92 -5.19 11.21 10.76
N ILE A 93 -5.52 10.01 10.30
CA ILE A 93 -5.78 8.84 11.16
C ILE A 93 -4.54 8.50 11.99
N GLY A 94 -3.36 8.54 11.36
CA GLY A 94 -2.09 8.25 12.00
C GLY A 94 -1.73 9.28 13.08
N ALA A 95 -1.93 10.56 12.83
CA ALA A 95 -1.71 11.62 13.83
C ALA A 95 -2.67 11.50 15.03
N LEU A 96 -3.95 11.23 14.77
CA LEU A 96 -4.94 10.96 15.83
C LEU A 96 -4.54 9.73 16.66
N THR A 97 -4.00 8.71 15.99
CA THR A 97 -3.47 7.51 16.65
C THR A 97 -2.27 7.82 17.54
N GLN A 98 -1.33 8.66 17.07
CA GLN A 98 -0.20 9.09 17.90
C GLN A 98 -0.66 9.82 19.16
N ALA A 99 -1.62 10.75 19.02
CA ALA A 99 -2.20 11.45 20.15
C ALA A 99 -2.90 10.48 21.13
N HIS A 100 -3.64 9.50 20.62
CA HIS A 100 -4.32 8.49 21.43
C HIS A 100 -3.34 7.66 22.27
N LEU A 101 -2.27 7.18 21.66
CA LEU A 101 -1.24 6.41 22.34
C LEU A 101 -0.47 7.25 23.35
N PHE A 102 -0.10 8.49 22.98
CA PHE A 102 0.57 9.42 23.87
C PHE A 102 -0.23 9.66 25.15
N VAL A 103 -1.54 9.97 25.04
CA VAL A 103 -2.41 10.14 26.21
C VAL A 103 -2.50 8.85 27.04
N GLY A 104 -2.55 7.69 26.39
CA GLY A 104 -2.54 6.39 27.06
C GLY A 104 -1.27 6.16 27.89
N ILE A 105 -0.10 6.44 27.31
CA ILE A 105 1.20 6.29 27.96
C ILE A 105 1.35 7.31 29.09
N CYS A 106 0.94 8.56 28.89
CA CYS A 106 0.98 9.60 29.93
C CYS A 106 0.16 9.20 31.16
N ARG A 107 -1.07 8.69 30.96
CA ARG A 107 -1.90 8.19 32.06
C ARG A 107 -1.23 7.03 32.81
N ALA A 108 -0.56 6.13 32.10
CA ALA A 108 0.17 5.03 32.71
C ALA A 108 1.39 5.52 33.52
N LEU A 109 2.13 6.49 33.00
CA LEU A 109 3.25 7.13 33.70
C LEU A 109 2.77 7.88 34.96
N GLN A 110 1.67 8.63 34.86
CA GLN A 110 1.05 9.35 35.98
C GLN A 110 0.54 8.40 37.07
N ALA A 111 0.03 7.23 36.71
CA ALA A 111 -0.40 6.19 37.65
C ALA A 111 0.76 5.42 38.30
N SER A 112 2.01 5.63 37.87
CA SER A 112 3.17 4.95 38.42
C SER A 112 3.63 5.55 39.75
N ALA A 113 4.15 4.69 40.64
CA ALA A 113 4.72 5.10 41.93
C ALA A 113 6.09 5.83 41.81
N ARG A 114 6.49 6.23 40.60
CA ARG A 114 7.78 6.91 40.35
C ARG A 114 7.72 8.38 40.78
N SER A 115 8.88 9.01 40.97
CA SER A 115 8.95 10.42 41.39
C SER A 115 8.35 11.37 40.36
N ALA A 116 7.87 12.54 40.80
CA ALA A 116 7.29 13.56 39.91
C ALA A 116 8.27 14.00 38.81
N ARG A 117 9.56 14.18 39.16
CA ARG A 117 10.64 14.49 38.21
C ARG A 117 10.81 13.40 37.15
N PHE A 118 10.78 12.13 37.55
CA PHE A 118 10.85 11.03 36.60
C PHE A 118 9.65 11.02 35.66
N ARG A 119 8.43 11.18 36.19
CA ARG A 119 7.20 11.18 35.38
C ARG A 119 7.21 12.31 34.35
N SER A 120 7.57 13.53 34.74
CA SER A 120 7.65 14.66 33.80
C SER A 120 8.72 14.44 32.73
N ARG A 121 9.94 14.03 33.11
CA ARG A 121 11.00 13.70 32.13
C ARG A 121 10.59 12.58 31.17
N ALA A 122 10.00 11.51 31.70
CA ALA A 122 9.53 10.38 30.89
C ALA A 122 8.43 10.81 29.91
N THR A 123 7.48 11.65 30.35
CA THR A 123 6.44 12.21 29.47
C THR A 123 7.05 13.00 28.31
N TRP A 124 8.03 13.87 28.57
CA TRP A 124 8.73 14.62 27.53
C TRP A 124 9.53 13.72 26.59
N CYS A 125 10.24 12.73 27.11
CA CYS A 125 10.97 11.75 26.29
C CYS A 125 10.02 10.97 25.38
N VAL A 126 8.86 10.54 25.90
CA VAL A 126 7.85 9.85 25.09
C VAL A 126 7.28 10.79 24.03
N ALA A 127 6.90 12.03 24.37
CA ALA A 127 6.42 13.01 23.39
C ALA A 127 7.45 13.23 22.26
N ALA A 128 8.71 13.43 22.62
CA ALA A 128 9.80 13.62 21.66
C ALA A 128 9.98 12.38 20.76
N ALA A 129 9.99 11.17 21.34
CA ALA A 129 10.15 9.93 20.58
C ALA A 129 9.00 9.69 19.59
N ILE A 130 7.74 9.83 20.05
CA ILE A 130 6.56 9.67 19.20
C ILE A 130 6.57 10.70 18.07
N GLY A 131 6.83 11.96 18.41
CA GLY A 131 6.89 13.06 17.44
C GLY A 131 7.98 12.83 16.40
N PHE A 132 9.17 12.45 16.83
CA PHE A 132 10.29 12.15 15.95
C PHE A 132 9.99 10.98 15.01
N LEU A 133 9.59 9.82 15.54
CA LEU A 133 9.33 8.63 14.73
C LEU A 133 8.19 8.85 13.74
N TRP A 134 7.10 9.51 14.15
CA TRP A 134 5.99 9.82 13.26
C TRP A 134 6.38 10.83 12.18
N THR A 135 7.07 11.90 12.55
CA THR A 135 7.48 12.95 11.59
C THR A 135 8.50 12.40 10.61
N LEU A 136 9.46 11.60 11.07
CA LEU A 136 10.43 10.93 10.23
C LEU A 136 9.75 9.96 9.26
N HIS A 137 8.81 9.14 9.73
CA HIS A 137 8.05 8.25 8.86
C HIS A 137 7.27 9.01 7.80
N ALA A 138 6.51 10.05 8.19
CA ALA A 138 5.79 10.90 7.26
C ALA A 138 6.75 11.55 6.24
N TYR A 139 7.88 12.07 6.71
CA TYR A 139 8.90 12.65 5.85
C TYR A 139 9.43 11.63 4.84
N VAL A 140 9.75 10.41 5.26
CA VAL A 140 10.27 9.36 4.37
C VAL A 140 9.24 8.93 3.31
N VAL A 141 7.97 8.84 3.67
CA VAL A 141 6.89 8.44 2.74
C VAL A 141 6.59 9.52 1.71
N PHE A 142 6.65 10.80 2.09
CA PHE A 142 6.20 11.90 1.23
C PHE A 142 7.33 12.70 0.58
N ALA A 143 8.53 12.72 1.17
CA ALA A 143 9.66 13.43 0.59
C ALA A 143 10.31 12.62 -0.54
N ARG A 144 10.65 13.31 -1.62
CA ARG A 144 11.48 12.77 -2.70
C ARG A 144 12.94 12.77 -2.24
N LEU A 145 13.36 11.68 -1.60
CA LEU A 145 14.70 11.58 -1.00
C LEU A 145 15.70 11.01 -2.00
N PRO A 146 16.66 11.80 -2.49
CA PRO A 146 17.70 11.32 -3.41
C PRO A 146 18.86 10.64 -2.65
N TRP A 147 18.56 9.98 -1.53
CA TRP A 147 19.58 9.28 -0.73
C TRP A 147 19.83 7.90 -1.33
N VAL A 148 20.60 7.88 -2.41
CA VAL A 148 21.04 6.66 -3.07
C VAL A 148 22.00 5.91 -2.14
N GLU A 149 21.76 4.63 -1.91
CA GLU A 149 22.53 3.75 -1.00
C GLU A 149 22.60 4.25 0.46
N PRO A 150 21.45 4.33 1.18
CA PRO A 150 21.49 4.65 2.60
C PRO A 150 22.25 3.55 3.35
N PRO A 151 23.18 3.90 4.28
CA PRO A 151 23.92 2.90 5.04
C PRO A 151 22.98 1.96 5.79
N PHE A 152 23.35 0.69 5.90
CA PHE A 152 22.55 -0.32 6.61
C PHE A 152 22.18 0.11 8.04
N ILE A 153 23.09 0.78 8.75
CA ILE A 153 22.84 1.31 10.09
C ILE A 153 21.73 2.37 10.08
N ALA A 154 21.65 3.22 9.05
CA ALA A 154 20.55 4.18 8.91
C ALA A 154 19.23 3.48 8.58
N GLN A 155 19.24 2.48 7.70
CA GLN A 155 18.04 1.70 7.41
C GLN A 155 17.48 1.03 8.67
N VAL A 156 18.30 0.30 9.43
CA VAL A 156 17.85 -0.47 10.60
C VAL A 156 17.70 0.38 11.86
N GLY A 157 18.55 1.39 12.06
CA GLY A 157 18.58 2.22 13.26
C GLY A 157 17.65 3.43 13.21
N LEU A 158 17.26 3.88 12.01
CA LEU A 158 16.48 5.11 11.82
C LEU A 158 15.20 4.89 11.02
N LEU A 159 15.29 4.33 9.81
CA LEU A 159 14.15 4.23 8.89
C LEU A 159 13.15 3.14 9.30
N CYS A 160 13.62 1.90 9.53
CA CYS A 160 12.77 0.78 9.93
C CYS A 160 12.06 1.03 11.27
N PRO A 161 12.69 1.57 12.33
CA PRO A 161 12.00 1.89 13.57
C PRO A 161 10.87 2.92 13.39
N ALA A 162 11.05 3.91 12.50
CA ALA A 162 10.01 4.88 12.18
C ALA A 162 8.80 4.20 11.51
N VAL A 163 9.04 3.30 10.56
CA VAL A 163 8.01 2.48 9.90
C VAL A 163 7.28 1.57 10.90
N VAL A 164 8.03 0.80 11.69
CA VAL A 164 7.47 -0.11 12.71
C VAL A 164 6.64 0.66 13.72
N TRP A 165 7.10 1.84 14.13
CA TRP A 165 6.34 2.72 15.00
C TRP A 165 5.03 3.18 14.36
N ALA A 166 5.08 3.72 13.14
CA ALA A 166 3.92 4.26 12.45
C ALA A 166 2.83 3.19 12.22
N TYR A 167 3.20 2.00 11.76
CA TYR A 167 2.23 0.93 11.47
C TYR A 167 1.79 0.21 12.73
N GLY A 168 2.73 -0.10 13.62
CA GLY A 168 2.44 -0.70 14.92
C GLY A 168 1.47 0.17 15.73
N SER A 169 1.66 1.49 15.72
CA SER A 169 0.76 2.42 16.40
C SER A 169 -0.64 2.44 15.78
N ILE A 170 -0.77 2.55 14.45
CA ILE A 170 -2.06 2.52 13.74
C ILE A 170 -2.83 1.22 14.04
N LEU A 171 -2.18 0.08 13.87
CA LEU A 171 -2.79 -1.23 14.14
C LEU A 171 -3.14 -1.40 15.62
N SER A 172 -2.29 -0.92 16.54
CA SER A 172 -2.58 -0.91 17.98
C SER A 172 -3.80 -0.07 18.31
N ALA A 173 -3.98 1.10 17.69
CA ALA A 173 -5.19 1.88 17.88
C ALA A 173 -6.44 1.18 17.33
N VAL A 174 -6.36 0.54 16.16
CA VAL A 174 -7.48 -0.25 15.60
C VAL A 174 -7.92 -1.36 16.54
N VAL A 175 -6.99 -2.02 17.24
CA VAL A 175 -7.29 -3.06 18.24
C VAL A 175 -7.83 -2.46 19.54
N LEU A 176 -7.18 -1.42 20.08
CA LEU A 176 -7.48 -0.88 21.41
C LEU A 176 -8.69 0.04 21.45
N PHE A 177 -8.97 0.77 20.37
CA PHE A 177 -10.09 1.70 20.28
C PHE A 177 -11.45 1.03 20.54
N PRO A 178 -11.84 -0.06 19.84
CA PRO A 178 -13.13 -0.71 20.07
C PRO A 178 -13.22 -1.34 21.46
N ILE A 179 -12.15 -1.94 21.98
CA ILE A 179 -12.10 -2.50 23.34
C ILE A 179 -12.41 -1.41 24.38
N ARG A 180 -11.79 -0.23 24.23
CA ARG A 180 -12.01 0.91 25.12
C ARG A 180 -13.40 1.52 24.94
N ALA A 181 -13.90 1.59 23.72
CA ALA A 181 -15.25 2.09 23.43
C ALA A 181 -16.32 1.19 24.06
N ALA A 182 -16.21 -0.13 23.90
CA ALA A 182 -17.09 -1.12 24.52
C ALA A 182 -17.08 -1.01 26.06
N GLY A 183 -15.90 -0.87 26.67
CA GLY A 183 -15.79 -0.67 28.12
C GLY A 183 -16.49 0.60 28.63
N ARG A 184 -16.50 1.69 27.84
CA ARG A 184 -17.21 2.94 28.17
C ARG A 184 -18.72 2.80 27.98
N LEU A 185 -19.15 2.12 26.92
CA LEU A 185 -20.57 1.88 26.60
C LEU A 185 -21.22 0.85 27.53
N GLY A 186 -20.46 -0.04 28.18
CA GLY A 186 -20.96 -0.96 29.22
C GLY A 186 -21.05 -0.35 30.62
N HIS A 187 -20.43 0.82 30.85
CA HIS A 187 -20.46 1.53 32.13
C HIS A 187 -21.84 2.12 32.54
N PRO A 188 -22.76 2.50 31.64
CA PRO A 188 -24.12 2.91 31.99
C PRO A 188 -24.99 1.73 32.43
N PHE A 189 -24.85 0.56 31.80
CA PHE A 189 -25.67 -0.63 32.09
C PHE A 189 -25.26 -1.36 33.39
N SER A 190 -24.04 -1.14 33.88
CA SER A 190 -23.61 -1.58 35.21
C SER A 190 -24.09 -0.66 36.34
N ARG A 191 -24.68 0.49 36.01
CA ARG A 191 -25.40 1.38 36.92
C ARG A 191 -26.91 1.14 36.86
N VAL A 192 -27.34 -0.12 36.87
CA VAL A 192 -28.69 -0.40 37.40
C VAL A 192 -28.69 0.13 38.82
N PRO A 193 -29.65 0.98 39.22
CA PRO A 193 -29.71 1.45 40.59
C PRO A 193 -29.88 0.22 41.48
N ARG A 194 -28.82 -0.17 42.19
CA ARG A 194 -28.87 -1.08 43.33
C ARG A 194 -29.70 -0.40 44.42
N ARG A 195 -31.02 -0.34 44.22
CA ARG A 195 -31.97 0.10 45.26
C ARG A 195 -32.20 -0.98 46.31
N VAL A 196 -31.64 -2.17 46.13
CA VAL A 196 -31.51 -3.19 47.17
C VAL A 196 -30.15 -3.87 47.03
N ALA A 197 -29.10 -3.28 47.60
CA ALA A 197 -27.88 -4.00 47.88
C ALA A 197 -27.39 -3.56 49.26
N VAL A 198 -27.67 -4.42 50.24
CA VAL A 198 -26.93 -4.49 51.51
C VAL A 198 -25.44 -4.31 51.20
N ALA A 199 -24.74 -3.53 52.01
CA ALA A 199 -23.31 -3.28 51.89
C ALA A 199 -22.56 -4.62 51.84
N ALA A 200 -22.35 -5.13 50.62
CA ALA A 200 -21.53 -6.31 50.41
C ALA A 200 -20.11 -5.95 50.87
N PRO A 201 -19.44 -6.82 51.66
CA PRO A 201 -18.07 -6.58 52.06
C PRO A 201 -17.23 -6.32 50.81
N ALA A 202 -16.34 -5.32 50.88
CA ALA A 202 -15.49 -4.96 49.77
C ALA A 202 -14.73 -6.22 49.31
N VAL A 203 -15.10 -6.75 48.14
CA VAL A 203 -14.44 -7.92 47.57
C VAL A 203 -12.94 -7.60 47.51
N PRO A 204 -12.06 -8.42 48.12
CA PRO A 204 -10.63 -8.17 48.09
C PRO A 204 -10.16 -7.98 46.66
N ARG A 205 -9.41 -6.90 46.41
CA ARG A 205 -8.84 -6.65 45.09
C ARG A 205 -7.82 -7.74 44.79
N ASP A 206 -8.20 -8.72 43.98
CA ASP A 206 -7.28 -9.77 43.53
C ASP A 206 -6.16 -9.14 42.67
N HIS A 207 -4.99 -9.01 43.29
CA HIS A 207 -3.79 -8.47 42.67
C HIS A 207 -3.27 -9.37 41.55
N GLY A 208 -3.51 -10.69 41.63
CA GLY A 208 -3.16 -11.67 40.59
C GLY A 208 -3.97 -11.44 39.32
N ARG A 209 -5.30 -11.42 39.43
CA ARG A 209 -6.20 -11.11 38.31
C ARG A 209 -5.87 -9.76 37.66
N ARG A 210 -5.60 -8.73 38.46
CA ARG A 210 -5.23 -7.40 37.95
C ARG A 210 -3.95 -7.45 37.13
N ARG A 211 -2.92 -8.15 37.61
CA ARG A 211 -1.64 -8.30 36.88
C ARG A 211 -1.83 -9.04 35.56
N VAL A 212 -2.61 -10.11 35.55
CA VAL A 212 -2.93 -10.87 34.32
C VAL A 212 -3.65 -9.99 33.30
N LEU A 213 -4.66 -9.23 33.72
CA LEU A 213 -5.38 -8.31 32.81
C LEU A 213 -4.49 -7.17 32.28
N GLN A 214 -3.59 -6.64 33.12
CA GLN A 214 -2.63 -5.63 32.71
C GLN A 214 -1.61 -6.18 31.71
N ALA A 215 -1.10 -7.39 31.96
CA ALA A 215 -0.19 -8.08 31.04
C ALA A 215 -0.87 -8.40 29.71
N GLY A 216 -2.11 -8.89 29.73
CA GLY A 216 -2.89 -9.14 28.52
C GLY A 216 -3.15 -7.86 27.71
N ALA A 217 -3.53 -6.76 28.37
CA ALA A 217 -3.72 -5.47 27.71
C ALA A 217 -2.41 -4.91 27.13
N ALA A 218 -1.29 -5.07 27.84
CA ALA A 218 0.02 -4.68 27.34
C ALA A 218 0.44 -5.52 26.13
N GLY A 219 0.21 -6.83 26.16
CA GLY A 219 0.44 -7.74 25.04
C GLY A 219 -0.38 -7.39 23.80
N LEU A 220 -1.67 -7.11 23.98
CA LEU A 220 -2.54 -6.65 22.87
C LEU A 220 -2.08 -5.31 22.29
N ALA A 221 -1.58 -4.41 23.14
CA ALA A 221 -1.08 -3.12 22.69
C ALA A 221 0.27 -3.22 21.94
N SER A 222 1.14 -4.18 22.31
CA SER A 222 2.48 -4.34 21.75
C SER A 222 2.57 -5.30 20.57
N ALA A 223 1.68 -6.30 20.47
CA ALA A 223 1.67 -7.28 19.38
C ALA A 223 1.69 -6.65 17.98
N PRO A 224 0.96 -5.55 17.70
CA PRO A 224 1.01 -4.90 16.39
C PRO A 224 2.38 -4.35 16.00
N PHE A 225 3.20 -3.92 16.96
CA PHE A 225 4.58 -3.49 16.69
C PHE A 225 5.48 -4.69 16.35
N ALA A 226 5.28 -5.82 17.02
CA ALA A 226 5.99 -7.06 16.68
C ALA A 226 5.59 -7.56 15.28
N ILE A 227 4.30 -7.47 14.93
CA ILE A 227 3.78 -7.81 13.60
C ILE A 227 4.37 -6.88 12.53
N ALA A 228 4.38 -5.56 12.78
CA ALA A 228 5.00 -4.59 11.87
C ALA A 228 6.50 -4.85 11.69
N GLY A 229 7.23 -5.11 12.78
CA GLY A 229 8.65 -5.47 12.75
C GLY A 229 8.93 -6.76 11.99
N TYR A 230 8.12 -7.80 12.21
CA TYR A 230 8.19 -9.04 11.45
C TYR A 230 7.91 -8.79 9.96
N GLY A 231 6.89 -8.00 9.63
CA GLY A 231 6.59 -7.65 8.24
C GLY A 231 7.70 -6.84 7.58
N THR A 232 8.39 -5.99 8.35
CA THR A 232 9.58 -5.28 7.86
C THR A 232 10.75 -6.20 7.59
N ALA A 233 11.00 -7.18 8.46
CA ALA A 233 12.02 -8.19 8.24
C ALA A 233 11.64 -9.15 7.08
N SER A 234 10.36 -9.45 6.89
CA SER A 234 9.89 -10.32 5.81
C SER A 234 10.01 -9.65 4.44
N ALA A 235 9.88 -8.32 4.35
CA ALA A 235 10.03 -7.58 3.11
C ALA A 235 11.44 -7.67 2.50
N THR A 236 12.47 -7.92 3.31
CA THR A 236 13.86 -8.05 2.84
C THR A 236 14.23 -9.48 2.42
N GLN A 237 13.31 -10.44 2.54
CA GLN A 237 13.55 -11.83 2.15
C GLN A 237 13.82 -11.97 0.65
N ALA A 238 14.48 -13.07 0.28
CA ALA A 238 14.63 -13.47 -1.12
C ALA A 238 13.24 -13.70 -1.74
N PHE A 239 13.12 -13.45 -3.05
CA PHE A 239 11.90 -13.73 -3.77
C PHE A 239 11.70 -15.23 -3.96
N GLY A 240 10.44 -15.66 -3.96
CA GLY A 240 10.07 -17.01 -4.40
C GLY A 240 9.94 -17.07 -5.92
N LEU A 241 10.24 -18.25 -6.49
CA LEU A 241 9.94 -18.56 -7.89
C LEU A 241 8.56 -19.20 -7.97
N THR A 242 7.70 -18.66 -8.84
CA THR A 242 6.44 -19.31 -9.21
C THR A 242 6.52 -19.74 -10.66
N GLU A 243 6.43 -21.05 -10.88
CA GLU A 243 6.50 -21.64 -12.22
C GLU A 243 5.11 -22.08 -12.68
N LEU A 244 4.75 -21.75 -13.91
CA LEU A 244 3.50 -22.20 -14.52
C LEU A 244 3.66 -22.43 -16.03
N SER A 245 2.82 -23.31 -16.57
CA SER A 245 2.78 -23.60 -18.00
C SER A 245 1.45 -23.16 -18.59
N LEU A 246 1.49 -22.42 -19.71
CA LEU A 246 0.31 -21.89 -20.38
C LEU A 246 0.36 -22.16 -21.88
N LEU A 247 -0.80 -22.39 -22.47
CA LEU A 247 -0.95 -22.48 -23.92
C LEU A 247 -0.84 -21.07 -24.53
N PHE A 248 0.11 -20.88 -25.45
CA PHE A 248 0.33 -19.64 -26.18
C PHE A 248 0.53 -19.87 -27.68
N GLY A 249 0.82 -21.11 -28.08
CA GLY A 249 1.07 -21.51 -29.47
C GLY A 249 2.51 -21.25 -29.91
N ARG A 250 3.40 -20.81 -29.00
CA ARG A 250 4.84 -20.68 -29.23
C ARG A 250 5.59 -21.13 -27.98
N PRO A 251 6.60 -22.01 -28.13
CA PRO A 251 7.43 -22.41 -27.00
C PRO A 251 8.33 -21.25 -26.57
N LEU A 252 8.11 -20.71 -25.37
CA LEU A 252 8.87 -19.60 -24.82
C LEU A 252 9.01 -19.74 -23.30
N ARG A 253 10.21 -19.54 -22.78
CA ARG A 253 10.43 -19.32 -21.34
C ARG A 253 10.40 -17.82 -21.05
N VAL A 254 9.32 -17.33 -20.47
CA VAL A 254 9.17 -15.93 -20.07
C VAL A 254 9.46 -15.79 -18.59
N VAL A 255 10.41 -14.92 -18.23
CA VAL A 255 10.60 -14.51 -16.84
C VAL A 255 9.98 -13.13 -16.65
N HIS A 256 9.08 -13.02 -15.67
CA HIS A 256 8.32 -11.82 -15.39
C HIS A 256 8.65 -11.29 -13.99
N LEU A 257 9.15 -10.05 -13.99
CA LEU A 257 9.46 -9.25 -12.81
C LEU A 257 8.52 -8.04 -12.77
N SER A 258 8.24 -7.50 -11.59
CA SER A 258 7.46 -6.27 -11.44
C SER A 258 7.75 -5.62 -10.10
N ASP A 259 7.34 -4.36 -9.96
CA ASP A 259 7.28 -3.62 -8.72
C ASP A 259 8.62 -3.71 -7.98
N ILE A 260 9.68 -3.27 -8.63
CA ILE A 260 11.05 -3.30 -8.10
C ILE A 260 11.19 -2.32 -6.94
N HIS A 261 10.60 -1.13 -7.08
CA HIS A 261 10.65 -0.05 -6.10
C HIS A 261 12.06 0.27 -5.62
N ALA A 262 13.00 0.46 -6.55
CA ALA A 262 14.36 0.91 -6.24
C ALA A 262 14.28 2.21 -5.41
N GLY A 263 14.96 2.21 -4.26
CA GLY A 263 14.77 3.26 -3.26
C GLY A 263 15.46 2.96 -1.93
N LEU A 264 15.02 3.65 -0.88
CA LEU A 264 15.63 3.59 0.46
C LEU A 264 15.68 2.19 1.07
N TYR A 265 14.78 1.30 0.67
CA TYR A 265 14.66 -0.07 1.17
C TYR A 265 14.98 -1.14 0.11
N MET A 266 15.29 -0.72 -1.12
CA MET A 266 15.68 -1.57 -2.24
C MET A 266 16.89 -0.94 -2.95
N THR A 267 18.08 -1.29 -2.47
CA THR A 267 19.32 -0.70 -2.95
C THR A 267 19.69 -1.17 -4.35
N HIS A 268 20.53 -0.44 -5.05
CA HIS A 268 21.04 -0.84 -6.36
C HIS A 268 21.73 -2.21 -6.30
N ALA A 269 22.48 -2.49 -5.24
CA ALA A 269 23.10 -3.80 -5.02
C ALA A 269 22.05 -4.92 -4.89
N GLN A 270 20.94 -4.68 -4.18
CA GLN A 270 19.85 -5.64 -4.07
C GLN A 270 19.12 -5.85 -5.39
N VAL A 271 18.85 -4.79 -6.15
CA VAL A 271 18.25 -4.89 -7.49
C VAL A 271 19.17 -5.69 -8.41
N THR A 272 20.46 -5.35 -8.47
CA THR A 272 21.47 -6.05 -9.27
C THR A 272 21.53 -7.53 -8.93
N HIS A 273 21.64 -7.87 -7.64
CA HIS A 273 21.68 -9.25 -7.20
C HIS A 273 20.43 -10.04 -7.64
N ARG A 274 19.24 -9.45 -7.50
CA ARG A 274 17.99 -10.09 -7.88
C ARG A 274 17.86 -10.26 -9.40
N VAL A 275 18.31 -9.26 -10.18
CA VAL A 275 18.35 -9.36 -11.63
C VAL A 275 19.35 -10.40 -12.10
N ASP A 276 20.50 -10.55 -11.44
CA ASP A 276 21.49 -11.60 -11.74
C ASP A 276 20.90 -13.00 -11.50
N LEU A 277 20.14 -13.19 -10.41
CA LEU A 277 19.41 -14.44 -10.14
C LEU A 277 18.37 -14.73 -11.25
N VAL A 278 17.63 -13.71 -11.67
CA VAL A 278 16.66 -13.82 -12.78
C VAL A 278 17.34 -14.15 -14.10
N HIS A 279 18.47 -13.53 -14.40
CA HIS A 279 19.26 -13.81 -15.60
C HIS A 279 19.74 -15.26 -15.62
N GLY A 280 20.14 -15.80 -14.46
CA GLY A 280 20.51 -17.20 -14.29
C GLY A 280 19.40 -18.22 -14.63
N LEU A 281 18.14 -17.79 -14.70
CA LEU A 281 17.02 -18.62 -15.15
C LEU A 281 16.98 -18.81 -16.68
N GLN A 282 17.88 -18.17 -17.43
CA GLN A 282 18.02 -18.23 -18.89
C GLN A 282 16.68 -17.99 -19.62
N PRO A 283 16.05 -16.81 -19.43
CA PRO A 283 14.81 -16.48 -20.14
C PRO A 283 15.01 -16.38 -21.66
N ASP A 284 14.03 -16.89 -22.40
CA ASP A 284 13.85 -16.52 -23.81
C ASP A 284 13.38 -15.08 -23.91
N LEU A 285 12.50 -14.67 -22.99
CA LEU A 285 11.93 -13.32 -22.90
C LEU A 285 11.98 -12.84 -21.45
N PHE A 286 12.56 -11.66 -21.20
CA PHE A 286 12.54 -11.04 -19.87
C PHE A 286 11.62 -9.82 -19.89
N VAL A 287 10.64 -9.77 -19.00
CA VAL A 287 9.65 -8.69 -18.97
C VAL A 287 9.53 -8.05 -17.59
N VAL A 288 9.36 -6.72 -17.57
CA VAL A 288 9.18 -5.94 -16.35
C VAL A 288 7.91 -5.08 -16.42
N THR A 289 6.96 -5.28 -15.51
CA THR A 289 5.64 -4.61 -15.59
C THR A 289 5.49 -3.41 -14.66
N GLY A 290 6.44 -2.46 -14.72
CA GLY A 290 6.33 -1.16 -14.05
C GLY A 290 6.89 -1.11 -12.62
N ASP A 291 6.84 0.10 -12.06
CA ASP A 291 7.28 0.47 -10.71
C ASP A 291 8.75 0.16 -10.48
N PHE A 292 9.60 0.84 -11.25
CA PHE A 292 11.05 0.75 -11.15
C PHE A 292 11.58 1.49 -9.93
N ILE A 293 11.02 2.67 -9.62
CA ILE A 293 11.47 3.54 -8.54
C ILE A 293 10.42 3.67 -7.45
N SER A 294 10.83 3.90 -6.21
CA SER A 294 9.89 4.05 -5.09
C SER A 294 9.46 5.50 -4.86
N ASN A 295 10.41 6.44 -4.77
CA ASN A 295 10.11 7.82 -4.35
C ASN A 295 11.00 8.91 -4.99
N SER A 296 11.98 8.56 -5.82
CA SER A 296 12.90 9.54 -6.44
C SER A 296 13.46 9.04 -7.77
N MET A 297 13.57 9.93 -8.74
CA MET A 297 14.25 9.67 -10.02
C MET A 297 15.72 9.27 -9.86
N SER A 298 16.37 9.64 -8.77
CA SER A 298 17.78 9.30 -8.53
C SER A 298 18.07 7.79 -8.57
N PHE A 299 17.07 6.94 -8.35
CA PHE A 299 17.19 5.49 -8.37
C PHE A 299 17.00 4.87 -9.78
N VAL A 300 16.48 5.62 -10.76
CA VAL A 300 16.11 5.06 -12.07
C VAL A 300 17.33 4.55 -12.83
N TYR A 301 18.46 5.27 -12.75
CA TYR A 301 19.67 4.92 -13.49
C TYR A 301 20.21 3.56 -13.04
N GLY A 302 20.41 3.37 -11.73
CA GLY A 302 20.87 2.08 -11.19
C GLY A 302 19.88 0.95 -11.46
N CYS A 303 18.57 1.22 -11.40
CA CYS A 303 17.58 0.21 -11.77
C CYS A 303 17.69 -0.21 -13.24
N ALA A 304 17.79 0.75 -14.16
CA ALA A 304 17.95 0.48 -15.59
C ALA A 304 19.28 -0.22 -15.91
N GLU A 305 20.37 0.18 -15.25
CA GLU A 305 21.67 -0.48 -15.32
C GLU A 305 21.57 -1.95 -14.91
N ALA A 306 20.95 -2.23 -13.76
CA ALA A 306 20.74 -3.59 -13.29
C ALA A 306 19.90 -4.41 -14.28
N LEU A 307 18.76 -3.88 -14.75
CA LEU A 307 17.87 -4.55 -15.70
C LEU A 307 18.57 -4.89 -17.02
N ALA A 308 19.48 -4.04 -17.51
CA ALA A 308 20.23 -4.27 -18.72
C ALA A 308 21.18 -5.49 -18.65
N ARG A 309 21.48 -5.99 -17.44
CA ARG A 309 22.28 -7.19 -17.23
C ARG A 309 21.52 -8.47 -17.57
N ALA A 310 20.20 -8.49 -17.35
CA ALA A 310 19.36 -9.63 -17.69
C ALA A 310 19.04 -9.65 -19.19
N ARG A 311 20.03 -10.05 -19.99
CA ARG A 311 19.84 -10.27 -21.43
C ARG A 311 19.08 -11.57 -21.66
N ALA A 312 17.95 -11.46 -22.33
CA ALA A 312 17.16 -12.59 -22.80
C ALA A 312 17.32 -12.79 -24.31
N ARG A 313 17.11 -14.01 -24.80
CA ARG A 313 17.30 -14.40 -26.21
C ARG A 313 16.53 -13.49 -27.18
N TYR A 314 15.29 -13.17 -26.84
CA TYR A 314 14.37 -12.36 -27.66
C TYR A 314 14.19 -10.93 -27.13
N GLY A 315 14.97 -10.55 -26.11
CA GLY A 315 15.03 -9.19 -25.60
C GLY A 315 14.34 -9.00 -24.25
N THR A 316 14.61 -7.81 -23.71
CA THR A 316 14.10 -7.34 -22.42
C THR A 316 13.13 -6.20 -22.64
N PHE A 317 11.90 -6.38 -22.20
CA PHE A 317 10.80 -5.43 -22.40
C PHE A 317 10.27 -4.93 -21.07
N ALA A 318 9.91 -3.66 -21.02
CA ALA A 318 9.34 -3.08 -19.82
C ALA A 318 8.20 -2.10 -20.15
N VAL A 319 7.30 -1.88 -19.19
CA VAL A 319 6.26 -0.83 -19.25
C VAL A 319 6.37 0.06 -18.02
N LEU A 320 5.82 1.27 -18.10
CA LEU A 320 5.79 2.20 -16.96
C LEU A 320 4.73 1.76 -15.94
N GLY A 321 5.03 1.97 -14.66
CA GLY A 321 4.04 1.92 -13.57
C GLY A 321 3.62 3.31 -13.11
N ASP A 322 2.78 3.39 -12.09
CA ASP A 322 2.31 4.68 -11.58
C ASP A 322 3.39 5.44 -10.82
N HIS A 323 4.38 4.75 -10.23
CA HIS A 323 5.49 5.41 -9.55
C HIS A 323 6.37 6.25 -10.47
N GLU A 324 6.52 5.84 -11.74
CA GLU A 324 7.22 6.64 -12.75
C GLU A 324 6.47 7.93 -13.10
N HIS A 325 5.15 7.98 -12.91
CA HIS A 325 4.32 9.18 -13.09
C HIS A 325 4.23 10.03 -11.82
N TRP A 326 4.21 9.42 -10.63
CA TRP A 326 4.10 10.14 -9.35
C TRP A 326 5.40 10.80 -8.91
N TYR A 327 6.49 10.04 -8.97
CA TYR A 327 7.80 10.44 -8.46
C TYR A 327 8.80 10.70 -9.58
N GLY A 328 8.47 10.25 -10.78
CA GLY A 328 9.33 10.33 -11.94
C GLY A 328 8.96 11.40 -12.95
N ASN A 329 9.71 11.36 -14.05
CA ASN A 329 9.37 11.99 -15.31
C ASN A 329 9.41 10.88 -16.38
N PRO A 330 8.26 10.45 -16.93
CA PRO A 330 8.20 9.34 -17.88
C PRO A 330 9.14 9.48 -19.08
N GLN A 331 9.34 10.70 -19.60
CA GLN A 331 10.23 10.96 -20.73
C GLN A 331 11.70 10.76 -20.35
N GLU A 332 12.09 11.17 -19.15
CA GLU A 332 13.43 10.94 -18.61
C GLU A 332 13.68 9.45 -18.32
N VAL A 333 12.68 8.75 -17.75
CA VAL A 333 12.74 7.28 -17.57
C VAL A 333 12.94 6.59 -18.91
N GLU A 334 12.19 6.97 -19.95
CA GLU A 334 12.34 6.43 -21.30
C GLU A 334 13.74 6.70 -21.87
N ALA A 335 14.27 7.91 -21.68
CA ALA A 335 15.62 8.25 -22.14
C ALA A 335 16.69 7.39 -21.46
N VAL A 336 16.58 7.16 -20.14
CA VAL A 336 17.49 6.29 -19.38
C VAL A 336 17.38 4.84 -19.87
N PHE A 337 16.18 4.29 -19.98
CA PHE A 337 15.98 2.91 -20.45
C PHE A 337 16.51 2.71 -21.88
N ARG A 338 16.30 3.69 -22.76
CA ARG A 338 16.84 3.70 -24.12
C ARG A 338 18.37 3.69 -24.12
N ALA A 339 19.02 4.48 -23.28
CA ALA A 339 20.48 4.50 -23.13
C ALA A 339 21.03 3.13 -22.68
N HIS A 340 20.27 2.41 -21.84
CA HIS A 340 20.61 1.07 -21.35
C HIS A 340 20.11 -0.08 -22.27
N ARG A 341 19.51 0.24 -23.42
CA ARG A 341 18.96 -0.74 -24.38
C ARG A 341 17.90 -1.68 -23.80
N VAL A 342 17.14 -1.21 -22.82
CA VAL A 342 15.92 -1.88 -22.34
C VAL A 342 14.73 -1.32 -23.11
N ALA A 343 13.96 -2.18 -23.77
CA ALA A 343 12.86 -1.74 -24.62
C ALA A 343 11.65 -1.37 -23.75
N LEU A 344 11.47 -0.07 -23.52
CA LEU A 344 10.26 0.46 -22.89
C LEU A 344 9.14 0.54 -23.93
N LEU A 345 8.02 -0.15 -23.67
CA LEU A 345 6.84 -0.19 -24.53
C LEU A 345 5.76 0.72 -23.94
N ASN A 346 5.58 1.91 -24.52
CA ASN A 346 4.48 2.79 -24.18
C ASN A 346 3.47 2.79 -25.33
N SER A 347 2.32 2.15 -25.11
CA SER A 347 1.22 2.00 -26.09
C SER A 347 1.71 1.58 -27.49
N THR A 348 2.67 0.66 -27.51
CA THR A 348 3.39 0.18 -28.71
C THR A 348 3.69 -1.31 -28.59
N HIS A 349 4.10 -1.93 -29.70
CA HIS A 349 4.50 -3.34 -29.70
C HIS A 349 5.81 -3.58 -30.45
N ARG A 350 6.35 -4.77 -30.23
CA ARG A 350 7.46 -5.35 -30.98
C ARG A 350 7.09 -6.75 -31.42
N VAL A 351 7.25 -7.02 -32.71
CA VAL A 351 7.12 -8.37 -33.27
C VAL A 351 8.48 -9.03 -33.22
N VAL A 352 8.55 -10.18 -32.57
CA VAL A 352 9.76 -11.01 -32.46
C VAL A 352 9.63 -12.17 -33.44
N GLN A 353 10.66 -12.36 -34.28
CA GLN A 353 10.75 -13.48 -35.20
C GLN A 353 11.47 -14.66 -34.52
N THR A 354 10.92 -15.86 -34.67
CA THR A 354 11.50 -17.10 -34.15
C THR A 354 11.40 -18.20 -35.20
N ASP A 355 12.17 -19.28 -35.02
CA ASP A 355 12.11 -20.47 -35.89
C ASP A 355 10.75 -21.19 -35.85
N ARG A 356 9.92 -20.89 -34.83
CA ARG A 356 8.58 -21.45 -34.65
C ARG A 356 7.47 -20.48 -35.07
N GLY A 357 7.84 -19.39 -35.74
CA GLY A 357 6.94 -18.33 -36.19
C GLY A 357 6.96 -17.10 -35.27
N PRO A 358 6.33 -15.99 -35.70
CA PRO A 358 6.36 -14.74 -34.95
C PRO A 358 5.48 -14.82 -33.69
N PHE A 359 5.84 -13.98 -32.71
CA PHE A 359 4.96 -13.53 -31.63
C PHE A 359 5.15 -12.03 -31.41
N ALA A 360 4.24 -11.40 -30.69
CA ALA A 360 4.34 -9.99 -30.35
C ALA A 360 4.41 -9.78 -28.84
N VAL A 361 5.16 -8.76 -28.44
CA VAL A 361 5.10 -8.18 -27.10
C VAL A 361 4.53 -6.79 -27.26
N ALA A 362 3.36 -6.54 -26.69
CA ALA A 362 2.72 -5.24 -26.65
C ALA A 362 2.80 -4.69 -25.23
N GLY A 363 3.01 -3.39 -25.09
CA GLY A 363 2.97 -2.71 -23.80
C GLY A 363 2.10 -1.46 -23.88
N ILE A 364 1.43 -1.16 -22.79
CA ILE A 364 0.66 0.08 -22.61
C ILE A 364 1.26 0.90 -21.47
N ASP A 365 1.04 2.21 -21.50
CA ASP A 365 1.34 3.08 -20.36
C ASP A 365 0.52 2.70 -19.12
N ASP A 366 0.83 3.34 -18.00
CA ASP A 366 0.04 3.26 -16.78
C ASP A 366 -1.43 3.65 -17.02
N LEU A 367 -2.36 2.81 -16.55
CA LEU A 367 -3.80 3.02 -16.71
C LEU A 367 -4.34 4.15 -15.82
N GLY A 368 -3.74 4.36 -14.65
CA GLY A 368 -4.23 5.31 -13.66
C GLY A 368 -3.79 6.75 -13.93
N HIS A 369 -2.55 6.90 -14.43
CA HIS A 369 -1.84 8.19 -14.48
C HIS A 369 -1.19 8.49 -15.83
N GLY A 370 -1.04 7.48 -16.69
CA GLY A 370 -0.46 7.61 -18.02
C GLY A 370 -1.51 7.71 -19.14
N HIS A 371 -1.05 7.48 -20.37
CA HIS A 371 -1.91 7.39 -21.56
C HIS A 371 -1.96 5.97 -22.11
N ALA A 372 -2.57 5.07 -21.34
CA ALA A 372 -2.74 3.68 -21.72
C ALA A 372 -3.68 3.53 -22.93
N ASP A 373 -3.14 3.15 -24.09
CA ASP A 373 -3.89 2.91 -25.31
C ASP A 373 -3.60 1.52 -25.89
N LEU A 374 -4.53 0.60 -25.64
CA LEU A 374 -4.44 -0.77 -26.12
C LEU A 374 -4.62 -0.88 -27.65
N GLU A 375 -5.39 0.02 -28.26
CA GLU A 375 -5.60 -0.01 -29.72
C GLU A 375 -4.34 0.46 -30.43
N ALA A 376 -3.71 1.54 -29.95
CA ALA A 376 -2.41 2.00 -30.43
C ALA A 376 -1.34 0.91 -30.25
N ALA A 377 -1.31 0.24 -29.10
CA ALA A 377 -0.36 -0.85 -28.84
C ALA A 377 -0.49 -2.01 -29.83
N ARG A 378 -1.64 -2.19 -30.49
CA ARG A 378 -1.89 -3.23 -31.49
C ARG A 378 -2.02 -2.72 -32.92
N GLN A 379 -1.86 -1.43 -33.15
CA GLN A 379 -2.07 -0.84 -34.46
C GLN A 379 -1.12 -1.45 -35.50
N GLY A 380 -1.67 -2.02 -36.58
CA GLY A 380 -0.89 -2.68 -37.63
C GLY A 380 -0.42 -4.09 -37.30
N LEU A 381 -0.73 -4.63 -36.12
CA LEU A 381 -0.40 -6.01 -35.76
C LEU A 381 -1.43 -6.98 -36.35
N ASP A 382 -0.96 -7.99 -37.08
CA ASP A 382 -1.81 -9.08 -37.58
C ASP A 382 -2.48 -9.81 -36.40
N ALA A 383 -3.80 -9.96 -36.47
CA ALA A 383 -4.60 -10.60 -35.43
C ALA A 383 -4.26 -12.08 -35.20
N SER A 384 -3.60 -12.73 -36.16
CA SER A 384 -3.12 -14.12 -36.04
C SER A 384 -1.83 -14.27 -35.22
N ILE A 385 -1.08 -13.19 -34.99
CA ILE A 385 0.17 -13.24 -34.22
C ILE A 385 -0.15 -13.30 -32.71
N PRO A 386 0.26 -14.37 -32.00
CA PRO A 386 0.03 -14.46 -30.56
C PRO A 386 0.77 -13.31 -29.85
N THR A 387 0.07 -12.63 -28.95
CA THR A 387 0.56 -11.41 -28.30
C THR A 387 0.61 -11.58 -26.78
N VAL A 388 1.76 -11.28 -26.18
CA VAL A 388 1.89 -11.03 -24.73
C VAL A 388 1.67 -9.54 -24.50
N LEU A 389 0.65 -9.18 -23.72
CA LEU A 389 0.41 -7.82 -23.28
C LEU A 389 1.08 -7.56 -21.92
N LEU A 390 1.86 -6.51 -21.84
CA LEU A 390 2.44 -5.99 -20.61
C LEU A 390 1.64 -4.77 -20.18
N SER A 391 1.22 -4.75 -18.92
CA SER A 391 0.58 -3.60 -18.30
C SER A 391 0.93 -3.58 -16.83
N HIS A 392 1.11 -2.40 -16.22
CA HIS A 392 1.31 -2.33 -14.79
C HIS A 392 0.03 -2.68 -14.01
N TYR A 393 -1.10 -2.06 -14.39
CA TYR A 393 -2.41 -2.30 -13.80
C TYR A 393 -3.10 -3.53 -14.42
N PRO A 394 -3.49 -4.55 -13.62
CA PRO A 394 -4.19 -5.71 -14.14
C PRO A 394 -5.61 -5.42 -14.66
N GLU A 395 -6.18 -4.27 -14.34
CA GLU A 395 -7.54 -3.84 -14.69
C GLU A 395 -7.77 -3.70 -16.21
N ILE A 396 -6.70 -3.67 -17.02
CA ILE A 396 -6.83 -3.77 -18.49
C ILE A 396 -7.41 -5.11 -18.95
N PHE A 397 -7.29 -6.16 -18.13
CA PHE A 397 -7.49 -7.54 -18.55
C PHE A 397 -8.86 -7.83 -19.20
N PRO A 398 -10.00 -7.35 -18.69
CA PRO A 398 -11.29 -7.53 -19.39
C PRO A 398 -11.31 -6.94 -20.80
N GLN A 399 -10.64 -5.80 -21.04
CA GLN A 399 -10.52 -5.21 -22.36
C GLN A 399 -9.58 -6.02 -23.26
N ALA A 400 -8.43 -6.45 -22.72
CA ALA A 400 -7.48 -7.32 -23.42
C ALA A 400 -8.13 -8.65 -23.86
N ALA A 401 -8.91 -9.26 -22.99
CA ALA A 401 -9.65 -10.49 -23.27
C ALA A 401 -10.72 -10.31 -24.35
N ARG A 402 -11.45 -9.17 -24.35
CA ARG A 402 -12.39 -8.83 -25.45
C ARG A 402 -11.69 -8.70 -26.80
N ARG A 403 -10.42 -8.30 -26.81
CA ARG A 403 -9.56 -8.25 -28.00
C ARG A 403 -8.83 -9.57 -28.28
N ARG A 404 -9.16 -10.65 -27.59
CA ARG A 404 -8.60 -12.00 -27.76
C ARG A 404 -7.08 -12.06 -27.57
N ILE A 405 -6.54 -11.20 -26.73
CA ILE A 405 -5.13 -11.27 -26.34
C ILE A 405 -4.95 -12.49 -25.44
N PRO A 406 -4.10 -13.47 -25.79
CA PRO A 406 -4.03 -14.74 -25.07
C PRO A 406 -3.39 -14.62 -23.68
N LEU A 407 -2.45 -13.69 -23.50
CA LEU A 407 -1.71 -13.51 -22.24
C LEU A 407 -1.53 -12.03 -21.90
N THR A 408 -1.89 -11.65 -20.68
CA THR A 408 -1.57 -10.36 -20.06
C THR A 408 -0.73 -10.61 -18.80
N LEU A 409 0.33 -9.82 -18.62
CA LEU A 409 1.21 -9.86 -17.46
C LEU A 409 1.15 -8.50 -16.76
N ALA A 410 0.95 -8.51 -15.44
CA ALA A 410 0.80 -7.30 -14.63
C ALA A 410 1.33 -7.44 -13.20
N GLY A 411 1.41 -6.31 -12.49
CA GLY A 411 1.86 -6.22 -11.09
C GLY A 411 0.95 -5.30 -10.27
N HIS A 412 1.52 -4.23 -9.72
CA HIS A 412 0.84 -3.11 -9.04
C HIS A 412 0.33 -3.42 -7.62
N TRP A 413 -0.40 -4.52 -7.42
CA TRP A 413 -1.08 -4.75 -6.14
C TRP A 413 -0.23 -5.40 -5.06
N HIS A 414 0.99 -5.83 -5.37
CA HIS A 414 1.92 -6.46 -4.42
C HIS A 414 1.36 -7.69 -3.66
N GLY A 415 0.36 -8.39 -4.20
CA GLY A 415 -0.36 -9.44 -3.44
C GLY A 415 -1.18 -8.90 -2.26
N GLY A 416 -1.46 -7.61 -2.25
CA GLY A 416 -2.07 -6.86 -1.17
C GLY A 416 -1.07 -6.30 -0.14
N GLN A 417 0.23 -6.64 -0.25
CA GLN A 417 1.36 -6.27 0.63
C GLN A 417 1.18 -6.66 2.12
N ILE A 418 0.07 -6.29 2.74
CA ILE A 418 -0.34 -6.66 4.10
C ILE A 418 -1.63 -7.48 3.99
N ARG A 419 -1.50 -8.80 4.16
CA ARG A 419 -2.59 -9.76 4.00
C ARG A 419 -2.86 -10.50 5.32
N LEU A 420 -4.10 -10.44 5.79
CA LEU A 420 -4.57 -11.20 6.93
C LEU A 420 -5.01 -12.58 6.44
N ARG A 421 -4.21 -13.61 6.75
CA ARG A 421 -4.54 -15.01 6.52
C ARG A 421 -4.89 -15.69 7.82
N LEU A 422 -6.13 -16.13 7.93
CA LEU A 422 -6.64 -17.01 8.97
C LEU A 422 -7.34 -18.20 8.31
N PRO A 423 -7.57 -19.33 9.01
CA PRO A 423 -8.33 -20.44 8.44
C PRO A 423 -9.69 -19.97 7.90
N GLY A 424 -9.91 -20.12 6.59
CA GLY A 424 -11.13 -19.71 5.90
C GLY A 424 -11.26 -18.20 5.61
N LEU A 425 -10.27 -17.38 5.97
CA LEU A 425 -10.26 -15.95 5.68
C LEU A 425 -8.92 -15.56 5.06
N ASP A 426 -9.00 -14.98 3.88
CA ASP A 426 -7.84 -14.39 3.22
C ASP A 426 -8.19 -12.99 2.71
N LEU A 427 -7.72 -11.95 3.41
CA LEU A 427 -8.17 -10.58 3.20
C LEU A 427 -7.01 -9.58 3.21
N SER A 428 -7.08 -8.63 2.29
CA SER A 428 -6.25 -7.43 2.27
C SER A 428 -7.13 -6.25 1.84
N VAL A 429 -6.67 -5.01 2.08
CA VAL A 429 -7.40 -3.81 1.62
C VAL A 429 -7.55 -3.79 0.10
N ALA A 430 -6.59 -4.36 -0.65
CA ALA A 430 -6.66 -4.46 -2.11
C ALA A 430 -7.89 -5.27 -2.60
N HIS A 431 -8.40 -6.23 -1.81
CA HIS A 431 -9.63 -6.98 -2.15
C HIS A 431 -10.89 -6.11 -2.19
N LEU A 432 -10.85 -4.90 -1.62
CA LEU A 432 -11.94 -3.94 -1.70
C LEU A 432 -11.91 -3.13 -3.01
N LEU A 433 -10.78 -3.14 -3.71
CA LEU A 433 -10.50 -2.29 -4.86
C LEU A 433 -10.48 -3.08 -6.17
N THR A 434 -9.95 -4.31 -6.13
CA THR A 434 -9.76 -5.12 -7.34
C THR A 434 -10.00 -6.61 -7.04
N PRO A 435 -10.48 -7.39 -8.03
CA PRO A 435 -10.41 -8.85 -7.99
C PRO A 435 -9.02 -9.39 -8.39
N TYR A 436 -8.12 -8.57 -8.94
CA TYR A 436 -6.86 -9.00 -9.57
C TYR A 436 -5.64 -8.71 -8.70
N ILE A 437 -5.54 -9.34 -7.54
CA ILE A 437 -4.49 -9.01 -6.55
C ILE A 437 -3.17 -9.73 -6.81
N ASP A 438 -3.24 -11.03 -7.10
CA ASP A 438 -2.11 -11.89 -7.42
C ASP A 438 -2.57 -13.15 -8.14
N GLY A 439 -1.63 -13.86 -8.76
CA GLY A 439 -1.83 -15.20 -9.34
C GLY A 439 -2.41 -15.20 -10.76
N LEU A 440 -2.82 -16.39 -11.19
CA LEU A 440 -3.38 -16.64 -12.52
C LEU A 440 -4.89 -16.42 -12.54
N HIS A 441 -5.35 -15.57 -13.44
CA HIS A 441 -6.75 -15.27 -13.71
C HIS A 441 -7.07 -15.67 -15.14
N ARG A 442 -8.33 -16.05 -15.39
CA ARG A 442 -8.78 -16.49 -16.71
C ARG A 442 -10.12 -15.85 -17.06
N LEU A 443 -10.20 -15.39 -18.30
CA LEU A 443 -11.43 -14.92 -18.92
C LEU A 443 -11.49 -15.47 -20.35
N ASN A 444 -12.44 -16.37 -20.61
CA ASN A 444 -12.52 -17.12 -21.87
C ASN A 444 -11.22 -17.92 -22.15
N THR A 445 -10.55 -17.65 -23.26
CA THR A 445 -9.27 -18.23 -23.66
C THR A 445 -8.08 -17.36 -23.25
N SER A 446 -8.32 -16.19 -22.65
CA SER A 446 -7.29 -15.25 -22.23
C SER A 446 -6.89 -15.48 -20.78
N HIS A 447 -5.60 -15.32 -20.51
CA HIS A 447 -5.00 -15.44 -19.19
C HIS A 447 -4.41 -14.10 -18.76
N LEU A 448 -4.53 -13.79 -17.48
CA LEU A 448 -3.81 -12.72 -16.80
C LEU A 448 -2.97 -13.37 -15.71
N TYR A 449 -1.70 -13.03 -15.63
CA TYR A 449 -0.91 -13.31 -14.42
C TYR A 449 -0.56 -11.99 -13.73
N VAL A 450 -0.92 -11.90 -12.44
CA VAL A 450 -0.55 -10.78 -11.57
C VAL A 450 0.54 -11.24 -10.61
N THR A 451 1.75 -10.70 -10.77
CA THR A 451 2.85 -10.99 -9.85
C THR A 451 2.73 -10.14 -8.58
N ARG A 452 3.21 -10.66 -7.46
CA ARG A 452 3.33 -9.91 -6.20
C ARG A 452 4.48 -8.91 -6.22
N GLY A 453 5.31 -8.91 -7.27
CA GLY A 453 6.49 -8.06 -7.41
C GLY A 453 7.58 -8.34 -6.37
N ILE A 454 8.73 -7.68 -6.51
CA ILE A 454 9.90 -7.95 -5.63
C ILE A 454 10.16 -6.88 -4.56
N GLY A 455 9.65 -5.67 -4.76
CA GLY A 455 9.86 -4.50 -3.91
C GLY A 455 8.70 -4.24 -2.95
N THR A 456 8.55 -3.01 -2.47
CA THR A 456 7.44 -2.59 -1.60
C THR A 456 7.07 -1.15 -1.88
N ALA A 457 5.77 -0.87 -1.98
CA ALA A 457 5.27 0.49 -2.15
C ALA A 457 5.07 1.19 -0.79
N TRP A 458 5.53 2.44 -0.71
CA TRP A 458 5.52 3.38 0.43
C TRP A 458 6.22 2.92 1.70
N THR A 459 6.03 1.67 2.11
CA THR A 459 6.57 1.11 3.35
C THR A 459 7.10 -0.29 3.15
N PRO A 460 8.25 -0.61 3.77
CA PRO A 460 8.90 -1.90 3.61
C PRO A 460 8.23 -2.97 4.48
N ILE A 461 6.90 -3.08 4.52
CA ILE A 461 6.18 -4.10 5.31
C ILE A 461 5.52 -5.08 4.35
N ARG A 462 5.86 -6.36 4.43
CA ARG A 462 5.13 -7.46 3.76
C ARG A 462 4.64 -8.47 4.78
N LEU A 463 3.35 -8.80 4.75
CA LEU A 463 2.74 -9.84 5.60
C LEU A 463 1.89 -10.77 4.74
N ASN A 464 2.23 -12.06 4.75
CA ASN A 464 1.57 -13.11 3.94
C ASN A 464 1.49 -12.81 2.43
N ALA A 465 2.35 -11.93 1.93
CA ALA A 465 2.51 -11.58 0.53
C ALA A 465 4.01 -11.52 0.21
N PRO A 466 4.71 -12.67 0.14
CA PRO A 466 6.15 -12.67 -0.09
C PRO A 466 6.51 -11.98 -1.41
N PRO A 467 7.78 -11.61 -1.64
CA PRO A 467 8.25 -11.20 -2.96
C PRO A 467 8.18 -12.36 -3.97
N GLU A 468 7.98 -12.07 -5.25
CA GLU A 468 7.77 -13.07 -6.30
C GLU A 468 8.47 -12.73 -7.63
N VAL A 469 9.04 -13.75 -8.25
CA VAL A 469 9.40 -13.78 -9.68
C VAL A 469 8.64 -14.92 -10.33
N VAL A 470 8.10 -14.66 -11.53
CA VAL A 470 7.26 -15.63 -12.24
C VAL A 470 8.03 -16.16 -13.43
N VAL A 471 8.00 -17.48 -13.61
CA VAL A 471 8.57 -18.17 -14.77
C VAL A 471 7.43 -18.86 -15.51
N LEU A 472 7.09 -18.35 -16.69
CA LEU A 472 6.08 -18.94 -17.55
C LEU A 472 6.74 -19.79 -18.62
N THR A 473 6.38 -21.08 -18.65
CA THR A 473 6.69 -21.97 -19.77
C THR A 473 5.51 -21.94 -20.72
N LEU A 474 5.62 -21.13 -21.77
CA LEU A 474 4.62 -21.04 -22.81
C LEU A 474 4.83 -22.18 -23.81
N THR A 475 3.75 -22.83 -24.24
CA THR A 475 3.76 -23.94 -25.22
C THR A 475 2.91 -23.63 -26.43
#